data_AF-A0A819Y797-F1
#
_entry.id   AF-A0A819Y797-F1
#
_cell.length_a   1.000
_cell.length_b   1.000
_cell.length_c   1.000
_cell.angle_alpha   90.00
_cell.angle_beta   90.00
_cell.angle_gamma   90.00
#
_symmetry.space_group_name_H-M   'P 1'
#
loop_
_entity.id
_entity.type
_entity.pdbx_description
1 polymer ?
#
loop_
_entity_poly.entity_id
_entity_poly.type
_entity_poly.pdbx_seq_one_letter_code
_entity_poly.pdbx_strand_id
1 'polypeptide(L)'
;MVDTAEQVYISSLSLLKMLKHGRAGVPMEVMGLMLGEFVDDYTVHVIDVFAMPQSGTGVSVEAVDPIFQTKMLDMLKQTGRPEMVVGWYHSHPGFGCWLSDVDMNTQQSFEALTERTVAVVIDPIQSVKGKVVIDAFRLIQPQVFILGQESRQITSNLGHLIKPSIQALIHGLNRHYYSIIINYRKNELEQKMLLNLHKKSWINGLTIENFNQHNEHNINIIKQMVDLSKNYIKLLEDEEKMTQKQLTIENIGKQDPKKHLEENIDTLMTSNIVQSIALGVLLACILAGQHCTVSIQQRQPNHELTKIQQEQERKRQKKFSSKLKRTFHPSPKVEQPIEPIEDVKTVEFKFKIGDNHKKTEELTTTYEPNMNLLSKKYATQAELEERQKKRRDEIRKKYNA
;
A
#
# COMPACT_ATOMS: atom_id res chain seq x y z
N MET A 1 -11.14 -33.26 5.76
CA MET A 1 -10.13 -33.48 4.69
C MET A 1 -8.92 -32.66 5.08
N VAL A 2 -7.71 -33.24 5.07
CA VAL A 2 -6.49 -32.56 5.55
C VAL A 2 -6.06 -31.56 4.47
N ASP A 3 -6.17 -30.26 4.77
CA ASP A 3 -6.23 -29.22 3.75
C ASP A 3 -4.85 -28.73 3.27
N THR A 4 -4.61 -28.85 1.97
CA THR A 4 -3.31 -28.79 1.29
C THR A 4 -3.00 -27.46 0.61
N ALA A 5 -3.98 -26.54 0.52
CA ALA A 5 -3.82 -25.32 -0.26
C ALA A 5 -4.55 -24.10 0.31
N GLU A 6 -4.78 -24.06 1.63
CA GLU A 6 -5.42 -22.90 2.24
C GLU A 6 -4.64 -21.60 2.00
N GLN A 7 -5.39 -20.55 1.68
CA GLN A 7 -4.89 -19.20 1.45
C GLN A 7 -5.70 -18.17 2.22
N VAL A 8 -4.99 -17.20 2.79
CA VAL A 8 -5.57 -16.07 3.50
C VAL A 8 -5.48 -14.84 2.59
N TYR A 9 -6.61 -14.29 2.22
CA TYR A 9 -6.66 -13.03 1.47
C TYR A 9 -6.88 -11.87 2.43
N ILE A 10 -5.86 -11.01 2.55
CA ILE A 10 -5.90 -9.83 3.40
C ILE A 10 -6.22 -8.60 2.54
N SER A 11 -7.22 -7.81 2.96
CA SER A 11 -7.57 -6.55 2.30
C SER A 11 -6.50 -5.46 2.55
N SER A 12 -6.42 -4.49 1.64
CA SER A 12 -5.54 -3.33 1.81
C SER A 12 -5.85 -2.55 3.10
N LEU A 13 -7.13 -2.47 3.48
CA LEU A 13 -7.61 -1.77 4.67
C LEU A 13 -7.13 -2.48 5.95
N SER A 14 -7.33 -3.80 6.02
CA SER A 14 -6.91 -4.62 7.15
C SER A 14 -5.41 -4.50 7.39
N LEU A 15 -4.61 -4.60 6.33
CA LEU A 15 -3.16 -4.49 6.42
C LEU A 15 -2.71 -3.15 7.02
N LEU A 16 -3.28 -2.04 6.57
CA LEU A 16 -2.95 -0.71 7.07
C LEU A 16 -3.35 -0.53 8.54
N LYS A 17 -4.52 -1.05 8.94
CA LYS A 17 -4.98 -1.01 10.33
C LYS A 17 -4.06 -1.82 11.25
N MET A 18 -3.71 -3.04 10.85
CA MET A 18 -2.81 -3.88 11.64
C MET A 18 -1.42 -3.24 11.79
N LEU A 19 -0.84 -2.70 10.72
CA LEU A 19 0.46 -2.01 10.78
C LEU A 19 0.42 -0.74 11.63
N LYS A 20 -0.64 0.07 11.51
CA LYS A 20 -0.82 1.27 12.33
C LYS A 20 -0.95 0.90 13.81
N HIS A 21 -1.72 -0.13 14.11
CA HIS A 21 -1.93 -0.60 15.48
C HIS A 21 -0.66 -1.19 16.08
N GLY A 22 0.01 -2.11 15.36
CA GLY A 22 1.27 -2.71 15.78
C GLY A 22 2.35 -1.67 16.06
N ARG A 23 2.49 -0.67 15.18
CA ARG A 23 3.47 0.40 15.36
C ARG A 23 3.14 1.32 16.54
N ALA A 24 1.86 1.57 16.81
CA ALA A 24 1.45 2.37 17.97
C ALA A 24 1.63 1.63 19.31
N GLY A 25 1.65 0.30 19.28
CA GLY A 25 1.83 -0.55 20.46
C GLY A 25 3.28 -0.72 20.94
N VAL A 26 4.28 -0.47 20.07
CA VAL A 26 5.70 -0.66 20.39
C VAL A 26 6.09 0.13 21.66
N PRO A 27 6.72 -0.50 22.68
CA PRO A 27 7.38 -1.82 22.66
C PRO A 27 6.51 -3.01 23.11
N MET A 28 5.22 -2.83 23.38
CA MET A 28 4.33 -3.88 23.86
C MET A 28 3.65 -4.63 22.70
N GLU A 29 3.38 -5.93 22.89
CA GLU A 29 2.64 -6.75 21.94
C GLU A 29 1.15 -6.41 21.96
N VAL A 30 0.62 -5.91 20.85
CA VAL A 30 -0.82 -5.64 20.69
C VAL A 30 -1.54 -6.79 20.01
N MET A 31 -2.83 -6.93 20.30
CA MET A 31 -3.70 -7.91 19.66
C MET A 31 -4.94 -7.26 19.05
N GLY A 32 -5.57 -7.93 18.09
CA GLY A 32 -6.88 -7.56 17.59
C GLY A 32 -7.59 -8.71 16.90
N LEU A 33 -8.87 -8.50 16.60
CA LEU A 33 -9.71 -9.49 15.93
C LEU A 33 -9.80 -9.19 14.44
N MET A 34 -9.82 -10.27 13.66
CA MET A 34 -9.98 -10.22 12.21
C MET A 34 -11.42 -10.55 11.84
N LEU A 35 -12.02 -9.70 11.02
CA LEU A 35 -13.38 -9.84 10.52
C LEU A 35 -13.36 -10.16 9.03
N GLY A 36 -14.26 -11.05 8.64
CA GLY A 36 -14.49 -11.35 7.26
C GLY A 36 -15.40 -12.54 7.05
N GLU A 37 -15.10 -13.31 6.02
CA GLU A 37 -15.93 -14.43 5.58
C GLU A 37 -15.06 -15.64 5.21
N PHE A 38 -15.60 -16.81 5.49
CA PHE A 38 -15.11 -18.07 4.95
C PHE A 38 -15.88 -18.33 3.65
N VAL A 39 -15.22 -18.21 2.50
CA VAL A 39 -15.88 -18.42 1.20
C VAL A 39 -16.01 -19.92 0.92
N ASP A 40 -14.86 -20.60 0.93
CA ASP A 40 -14.73 -22.04 0.67
C ASP A 40 -13.80 -22.66 1.73
N ASP A 41 -13.62 -23.98 1.69
CA ASP A 41 -12.72 -24.74 2.56
C ASP A 41 -11.25 -24.31 2.42
N TYR A 42 -10.87 -23.74 1.27
CA TYR A 42 -9.48 -23.36 0.96
C TYR A 42 -9.19 -21.86 1.10
N THR A 43 -10.21 -21.00 1.23
CA THR A 43 -10.01 -19.55 1.14
C THR A 43 -10.66 -18.79 2.29
N VAL A 44 -9.84 -18.08 3.04
CA VAL A 44 -10.27 -17.17 4.10
C VAL A 44 -10.13 -15.73 3.62
N HIS A 45 -11.18 -14.93 3.73
CA HIS A 45 -11.15 -13.51 3.40
C HIS A 45 -11.16 -12.67 4.67
N VAL A 46 -10.10 -11.89 4.87
CA VAL A 46 -9.99 -10.90 5.95
C VAL A 46 -10.31 -9.53 5.36
N ILE A 47 -11.55 -9.09 5.59
CA ILE A 47 -12.10 -7.85 5.01
C ILE A 47 -11.72 -6.65 5.86
N ASP A 48 -11.90 -6.76 7.18
CA ASP A 48 -11.59 -5.70 8.13
C ASP A 48 -10.96 -6.25 9.41
N VAL A 49 -10.35 -5.37 10.20
CA VAL A 49 -9.81 -5.70 11.53
C VAL A 49 -10.15 -4.59 12.51
N PHE A 50 -10.19 -4.94 13.79
CA PHE A 50 -10.23 -3.97 14.86
C PHE A 50 -9.30 -4.37 16.01
N ALA A 51 -8.74 -3.36 16.65
CA ALA A 51 -7.87 -3.51 17.79
C ALA A 51 -8.68 -3.83 19.05
N MET A 52 -8.16 -4.73 19.88
CA MET A 52 -8.68 -4.94 21.23
C MET A 52 -7.92 -4.02 22.21
N PRO A 53 -8.60 -3.42 23.20
CA PRO A 53 -7.92 -2.68 24.26
C PRO A 53 -7.01 -3.62 25.04
N GLN A 54 -5.75 -3.23 25.23
CA GLN A 54 -4.81 -4.01 26.02
C GLN A 54 -5.08 -3.81 27.51
N SER A 55 -5.29 -4.91 28.24
CA SER A 55 -5.12 -4.93 29.69
C SER A 55 -3.63 -5.15 29.97
N GLY A 56 -2.96 -4.11 30.48
CA GLY A 56 -1.51 -4.07 30.64
C GLY A 56 -1.01 -5.02 31.73
N THR A 57 -0.67 -6.25 31.33
CA THR A 57 0.26 -7.12 32.08
C THR A 57 1.24 -7.75 31.11
N GLY A 58 2.26 -6.97 30.74
CA GLY A 58 3.63 -7.38 30.43
C GLY A 58 3.92 -8.39 29.31
N VAL A 59 3.24 -9.53 29.22
CA VAL A 59 3.71 -10.69 28.44
C VAL A 59 2.59 -11.66 27.99
N SER A 60 1.30 -11.35 28.20
CA SER A 60 0.25 -12.30 27.80
C SER A 60 -1.01 -11.68 27.18
N VAL A 61 -1.52 -12.38 26.16
CA VAL A 61 -2.73 -12.09 25.37
C VAL A 61 -3.99 -12.54 26.14
N GLU A 62 -4.04 -12.33 27.46
CA GLU A 62 -5.05 -12.93 28.35
C GLU A 62 -6.40 -12.18 28.40
N ALA A 63 -6.49 -10.98 27.84
CA ALA A 63 -7.67 -10.13 28.00
C ALA A 63 -8.46 -9.95 26.69
N VAL A 64 -8.94 -11.06 26.10
CA VAL A 64 -10.08 -10.95 25.18
C VAL A 64 -11.30 -10.66 26.05
N ASP A 65 -11.66 -9.37 26.19
CA ASP A 65 -12.90 -8.99 26.87
C ASP A 65 -14.11 -9.36 25.99
N PRO A 66 -14.89 -10.40 26.33
CA PRO A 66 -16.04 -10.81 25.53
C PRO A 66 -17.12 -9.73 25.49
N ILE A 67 -17.17 -8.84 26.49
CA ILE A 67 -18.13 -7.73 26.55
C ILE A 67 -17.78 -6.71 25.47
N PHE A 68 -16.50 -6.33 25.37
CA PHE A 68 -16.03 -5.44 24.33
C PHE A 68 -16.24 -6.03 22.93
N GLN A 69 -15.90 -7.31 22.75
CA GLN A 69 -16.08 -8.00 21.47
C GLN A 69 -17.55 -7.99 21.03
N THR A 70 -18.47 -8.40 21.92
CA THR A 70 -19.91 -8.46 21.59
C THR A 70 -20.46 -7.08 21.27
N LYS A 71 -20.13 -6.08 22.10
CA LYS A 71 -20.57 -4.70 21.88
C LYS A 71 -20.05 -4.14 20.55
N MET A 72 -18.79 -4.39 20.22
CA MET A 72 -18.21 -3.91 18.97
C MET A 72 -18.80 -4.61 17.74
N LEU A 73 -19.01 -5.92 17.80
CA LEU A 73 -19.69 -6.68 16.73
C LEU A 73 -21.12 -6.16 16.52
N ASP A 74 -21.85 -5.84 17.58
CA ASP A 74 -23.21 -5.29 17.46
C ASP A 74 -23.22 -3.88 16.87
N MET A 75 -22.24 -3.04 17.22
CA MET A 75 -22.09 -1.72 16.58
C MET A 75 -21.76 -1.85 15.09
N LEU A 76 -20.89 -2.79 14.71
CA LEU A 76 -20.55 -3.04 13.30
C LEU A 76 -21.77 -3.52 12.51
N LYS A 77 -22.57 -4.44 13.06
CA LYS A 77 -23.82 -4.90 12.44
C LYS A 77 -24.78 -3.74 12.15
N GLN A 78 -24.90 -2.78 13.08
CA GLN A 78 -25.74 -1.58 12.88
C GLN A 78 -25.24 -0.70 11.74
N THR A 79 -23.92 -0.64 11.51
CA THR A 79 -23.32 0.13 10.39
C THR A 79 -23.41 -0.58 9.03
N GLY A 80 -24.07 -1.75 8.95
CA GLY A 80 -24.16 -2.53 7.72
C GLY A 80 -22.94 -3.42 7.45
N ARG A 81 -22.19 -3.78 8.50
CA ARG A 81 -21.02 -4.66 8.47
C ARG A 81 -21.31 -5.95 9.26
N PRO A 82 -21.92 -6.97 8.64
CA PRO A 82 -22.33 -8.20 9.32
C PRO A 82 -21.23 -9.29 9.34
N GLU A 83 -19.97 -8.94 9.08
CA GLU A 83 -18.86 -9.90 9.02
C GLU A 83 -18.65 -10.64 10.35
N MET A 84 -18.25 -11.91 10.26
CA MET A 84 -17.95 -12.74 11.42
C MET A 84 -16.45 -12.70 11.74
N VAL A 85 -16.09 -13.14 12.95
CA VAL A 85 -14.68 -13.28 13.34
C VAL A 85 -14.09 -14.49 12.61
N VAL A 86 -13.04 -14.26 11.83
CA VAL A 86 -12.32 -15.31 11.06
C VAL A 86 -10.98 -15.68 11.68
N GLY A 87 -10.51 -14.89 12.64
CA GLY A 87 -9.26 -15.12 13.34
C GLY A 87 -8.85 -13.93 14.19
N TRP A 88 -7.60 -13.94 14.61
CA TRP A 88 -7.00 -12.87 15.41
C TRP A 88 -5.59 -12.58 14.90
N TYR A 89 -5.11 -11.38 15.20
CA TYR A 89 -3.75 -10.97 14.88
C TYR A 89 -3.08 -10.38 16.11
N HIS A 90 -1.76 -10.48 16.15
CA HIS A 90 -0.95 -9.78 17.14
C HIS A 90 0.38 -9.31 16.55
N SER A 91 1.09 -8.47 17.29
CA SER A 91 2.37 -7.93 16.86
C SER A 91 3.53 -8.45 17.68
N HIS A 92 4.60 -8.88 17.02
CA HIS A 92 5.90 -9.17 17.64
C HIS A 92 6.87 -8.06 17.25
N PRO A 93 7.17 -7.09 18.13
CA PRO A 93 8.05 -5.97 17.79
C PRO A 93 9.51 -6.41 17.78
N GLY A 94 10.07 -6.68 16.60
CA GLY A 94 11.50 -6.94 16.39
C GLY A 94 11.94 -8.41 16.54
N PHE A 95 11.04 -9.33 16.90
CA PHE A 95 11.33 -10.75 17.08
C PHE A 95 11.10 -11.60 15.81
N GLY A 96 10.53 -11.03 14.75
CA GLY A 96 10.06 -11.79 13.58
C GLY A 96 8.71 -12.48 13.81
N CYS A 97 8.25 -13.26 12.83
CA CYS A 97 6.94 -13.93 12.87
C CYS A 97 7.08 -15.39 13.32
N TRP A 98 6.66 -15.68 14.55
CA TRP A 98 6.52 -17.03 15.12
C TRP A 98 5.44 -17.00 16.22
N LEU A 99 5.04 -18.14 16.75
CA LEU A 99 4.09 -18.21 17.88
C LEU A 99 4.81 -18.65 19.15
N SER A 100 4.60 -17.92 20.25
CA SER A 100 5.03 -18.35 21.58
C SER A 100 4.08 -19.39 22.19
N ASP A 101 4.49 -20.03 23.29
CA ASP A 101 3.62 -20.98 24.00
C ASP A 101 2.32 -20.32 24.48
N VAL A 102 2.38 -19.03 24.84
CA VAL A 102 1.20 -18.23 25.22
C VAL A 102 0.29 -18.02 24.00
N ASP A 103 0.86 -17.67 22.85
CA ASP A 103 0.11 -17.48 21.61
C ASP A 103 -0.55 -18.78 21.14
N MET A 104 0.13 -19.91 21.31
CA MET A 104 -0.41 -21.24 21.01
C MET A 104 -1.61 -21.57 21.89
N ASN A 105 -1.55 -21.30 23.20
CA ASN A 105 -2.67 -21.53 24.11
C ASN A 105 -3.88 -20.63 23.76
N THR A 106 -3.63 -19.37 23.40
CA THR A 106 -4.68 -18.46 22.92
C THR A 106 -5.29 -18.95 21.61
N GLN A 107 -4.46 -19.34 20.64
CA GLN A 107 -4.93 -19.89 19.36
C GLN A 107 -5.75 -21.17 19.56
N GLN A 108 -5.35 -22.07 20.47
CA GLN A 108 -6.10 -23.28 20.80
C GLN A 108 -7.50 -22.95 21.33
N SER A 109 -7.60 -21.88 22.13
CA SER A 109 -8.89 -21.40 22.65
C SER A 109 -9.79 -20.88 21.53
N PHE A 110 -9.25 -20.13 20.57
CA PHE A 110 -10.02 -19.67 19.40
C PHE A 110 -10.39 -20.81 18.43
N GLU A 111 -9.49 -21.77 18.21
CA GLU A 111 -9.78 -22.94 17.38
C GLU A 111 -10.90 -23.83 17.96
N ALA A 112 -11.05 -23.86 19.29
CA ALA A 112 -12.18 -24.55 19.94
C ALA A 112 -13.55 -23.90 19.64
N LEU A 113 -13.58 -22.58 19.40
CA LEU A 113 -14.80 -21.89 18.97
C LEU A 113 -15.02 -21.99 17.46
N THR A 114 -13.95 -21.90 16.68
CA THR A 114 -14.00 -21.93 15.22
C THR A 114 -12.77 -22.65 14.69
N GLU A 115 -12.98 -23.86 14.17
CA GLU A 115 -11.91 -24.78 13.74
C GLU A 115 -10.96 -24.15 12.69
N ARG A 116 -11.45 -23.20 11.90
CA ARG A 116 -10.70 -22.54 10.82
C ARG A 116 -10.07 -21.19 11.20
N THR A 117 -9.99 -20.88 12.49
CA THR A 117 -9.35 -19.66 13.00
C THR A 117 -7.91 -19.55 12.49
N VAL A 118 -7.53 -18.37 12.01
CA VAL A 118 -6.17 -18.05 11.59
C VAL A 118 -5.53 -17.09 12.59
N ALA A 119 -4.28 -17.35 12.97
CA ALA A 119 -3.44 -16.42 13.73
C ALA A 119 -2.51 -15.66 12.77
N VAL A 120 -2.56 -14.33 12.76
CA VAL A 120 -1.67 -13.50 11.93
C VAL A 120 -0.66 -12.77 12.82
N VAL A 121 0.61 -12.91 12.51
CA VAL A 121 1.71 -12.27 13.25
C VAL A 121 2.36 -11.21 12.40
N ILE A 122 2.48 -9.99 12.94
CA ILE A 122 3.04 -8.84 12.22
C ILE A 122 4.21 -8.26 13.00
N ASP A 123 5.34 -8.06 12.33
CA ASP A 123 6.47 -7.33 12.92
C ASP A 123 6.52 -5.90 12.34
N PRO A 124 6.06 -4.88 13.08
CA PRO A 124 6.05 -3.50 12.59
C PRO A 124 7.44 -2.85 12.56
N ILE A 125 8.45 -3.44 13.21
CA ILE A 125 9.82 -2.90 13.28
C ILE A 125 10.64 -3.40 12.09
N GLN A 126 10.60 -4.71 11.82
CA GLN A 126 11.31 -5.30 10.68
C GLN A 126 10.61 -5.00 9.34
N SER A 127 9.31 -4.66 9.37
CA SER A 127 8.57 -4.22 8.18
C SER A 127 9.06 -2.85 7.69
N VAL A 128 9.83 -2.87 6.60
CA VAL A 128 10.35 -1.66 5.93
C VAL A 128 9.61 -1.39 4.61
N LYS A 129 9.77 -0.17 4.07
CA LYS A 129 9.21 0.18 2.76
C LYS A 129 9.70 -0.82 1.70
N GLY A 130 8.79 -1.62 1.17
CA GLY A 130 9.07 -2.63 0.13
C GLY A 130 8.93 -4.09 0.59
N LYS A 131 9.02 -4.38 1.89
CA LYS A 131 8.78 -5.72 2.43
C LYS A 131 8.06 -5.63 3.78
N VAL A 132 6.81 -6.11 3.80
CA VAL A 132 6.06 -6.28 5.04
C VAL A 132 6.37 -7.68 5.57
N VAL A 133 6.81 -7.76 6.84
CA VAL A 133 7.06 -9.00 7.56
C VAL A 133 5.76 -9.38 8.25
N ILE A 134 5.04 -10.31 7.63
CA ILE A 134 3.75 -10.82 8.06
C ILE A 134 3.64 -12.27 7.64
N ASP A 135 3.24 -13.13 8.57
CA ASP A 135 2.94 -14.53 8.32
C ASP A 135 1.66 -14.92 9.05
N ALA A 136 0.97 -15.92 8.50
CA ALA A 136 -0.23 -16.50 9.06
C ALA A 136 0.07 -17.93 9.50
N PHE A 137 -0.42 -18.31 10.68
CA PHE A 137 -0.18 -19.61 11.28
C PHE A 137 -1.51 -20.26 11.70
N ARG A 138 -1.48 -21.59 11.75
CA ARG A 138 -2.51 -22.41 12.38
C ARG A 138 -1.88 -23.58 13.11
N LEU A 139 -2.48 -24.01 14.22
CA LEU A 139 -1.96 -25.14 15.00
C LEU A 139 -2.15 -26.46 14.26
N ILE A 140 -1.25 -27.39 14.54
CA ILE A 140 -1.35 -28.78 14.15
C ILE A 140 -1.94 -29.54 15.33
N GLN A 141 -2.98 -30.34 15.09
CA GLN A 141 -3.50 -31.22 16.13
C GLN A 141 -2.42 -32.23 16.54
N PRO A 142 -2.09 -32.35 17.84
CA PRO A 142 -0.98 -33.19 18.30
C PRO A 142 -1.19 -34.68 17.99
N GLN A 143 -2.45 -35.09 17.82
CA GLN A 143 -2.81 -36.45 17.39
C GLN A 143 -2.24 -36.77 16.00
N VAL A 144 -2.30 -35.83 15.05
CA VAL A 144 -1.81 -36.02 13.68
C VAL A 144 -0.29 -36.19 13.66
N PHE A 145 0.42 -35.43 14.52
CA PHE A 145 1.86 -35.54 14.67
C PHE A 145 2.29 -36.91 15.22
N ILE A 146 1.57 -37.44 16.21
CA ILE A 146 1.85 -38.77 16.79
C ILE A 146 1.61 -39.90 15.78
N LEU A 147 0.62 -39.74 14.90
CA LEU A 147 0.37 -40.69 13.81
C LEU A 147 1.45 -40.67 12.71
N GLY A 148 2.46 -39.78 12.80
CA GLY A 148 3.53 -39.67 11.80
C GLY A 148 3.02 -39.24 10.42
N GLN A 149 1.77 -38.79 10.34
CA GLN A 149 1.18 -38.29 9.11
C GLN A 149 1.63 -36.85 8.93
N GLU A 150 2.21 -36.53 7.77
CA GLU A 150 2.54 -35.14 7.45
C GLU A 150 1.27 -34.30 7.53
N SER A 151 1.33 -33.21 8.30
CA SER A 151 0.19 -32.34 8.56
C SER A 151 -0.34 -31.64 7.31
N ARG A 152 0.46 -31.59 6.23
CA ARG A 152 0.06 -31.13 4.90
C ARG A 152 0.58 -32.05 3.80
N GLN A 153 -0.27 -32.41 2.85
CA GLN A 153 0.16 -32.95 1.57
C GLN A 153 0.44 -31.79 0.61
N ILE A 154 1.68 -31.58 0.19
CA ILE A 154 2.05 -30.44 -0.67
C ILE A 154 1.83 -30.82 -2.14
N THR A 155 0.58 -30.97 -2.57
CA THR A 155 0.23 -31.41 -3.93
C THR A 155 0.15 -30.25 -4.95
N SER A 156 0.12 -29.00 -4.48
CA SER A 156 -0.06 -27.82 -5.33
C SER A 156 1.22 -27.00 -5.50
N ASN A 157 1.50 -26.55 -6.73
CA ASN A 157 2.65 -25.68 -7.06
C ASN A 157 2.58 -24.29 -6.38
N LEU A 158 1.41 -23.90 -5.86
CA LEU A 158 1.24 -22.67 -5.09
C LEU A 158 1.89 -22.78 -3.70
N GLY A 159 2.10 -24.00 -3.21
CA GLY A 159 2.72 -24.31 -1.92
C GLY A 159 4.24 -24.21 -1.90
N HIS A 160 4.90 -23.55 -2.87
CA HIS A 160 6.36 -23.36 -2.77
C HIS A 160 6.66 -22.44 -1.59
N LEU A 161 6.93 -23.05 -0.43
CA LEU A 161 7.16 -22.38 0.84
C LEU A 161 8.20 -21.28 0.64
N ILE A 162 7.84 -20.06 1.03
CA ILE A 162 8.82 -19.06 1.43
C ILE A 162 9.68 -19.74 2.49
N LYS A 163 11.00 -19.83 2.26
CA LYS A 163 11.90 -20.50 3.19
C LYS A 163 11.68 -19.88 4.57
N PRO A 164 11.25 -20.66 5.57
CA PRO A 164 10.96 -20.10 6.87
C PRO A 164 12.24 -19.55 7.50
N SER A 165 12.08 -18.55 8.37
CA SER A 165 13.18 -18.07 9.20
C SER A 165 13.69 -19.21 10.09
N ILE A 166 15.01 -19.28 10.28
CA ILE A 166 15.65 -20.25 11.19
C ILE A 166 15.07 -20.10 12.61
N GLN A 167 14.80 -18.86 13.03
CA GLN A 167 14.18 -18.58 14.32
C GLN A 167 12.78 -19.20 14.44
N ALA A 168 11.93 -19.07 13.41
CA ALA A 168 10.61 -19.69 13.41
C ALA A 168 10.67 -21.22 13.47
N LEU A 169 11.67 -21.83 12.83
CA LEU A 169 11.90 -23.27 12.90
C LEU A 169 12.31 -23.74 14.30
N ILE A 170 13.14 -22.96 15.01
CA ILE A 170 13.53 -23.24 16.40
C ILE A 170 12.31 -23.16 17.33
N HIS A 171 11.41 -22.20 17.10
CA HIS A 171 10.17 -22.02 17.86
C HIS A 171 9.02 -22.94 17.40
N GLY A 172 9.31 -24.05 16.72
CA GLY A 172 8.34 -25.13 16.52
C GLY A 172 7.48 -25.05 15.26
N LEU A 173 7.86 -24.22 14.27
CA LEU A 173 7.26 -24.27 12.93
C LEU A 173 7.43 -25.68 12.32
N ASN A 174 6.36 -26.22 11.75
CA ASN A 174 6.21 -27.60 11.26
C ASN A 174 6.14 -28.69 12.35
N ARG A 175 6.17 -28.33 13.63
CA ARG A 175 5.95 -29.25 14.75
C ARG A 175 4.63 -28.98 15.46
N HIS A 176 4.43 -27.74 15.90
CA HIS A 176 3.26 -27.31 16.65
C HIS A 176 2.26 -26.54 15.79
N TYR A 177 2.75 -25.82 14.78
CA TYR A 177 1.94 -25.04 13.85
C TYR A 177 2.57 -25.06 12.45
N TYR A 178 1.78 -24.73 11.45
CA TYR A 178 2.24 -24.56 10.06
C TYR A 178 1.93 -23.15 9.56
N SER A 179 2.69 -22.70 8.56
CA SER A 179 2.45 -21.41 7.91
C SER A 179 1.45 -21.52 6.76
N ILE A 180 0.59 -20.51 6.65
CA ILE A 180 -0.42 -20.35 5.60
C ILE A 180 0.04 -19.22 4.67
N ILE A 181 -0.21 -19.40 3.37
CA ILE A 181 0.15 -18.39 2.37
C ILE A 181 -0.82 -17.21 2.48
N ILE A 182 -0.24 -16.02 2.61
CA ILE A 182 -0.98 -14.77 2.58
C ILE A 182 -0.96 -14.20 1.16
N ASN A 183 -2.16 -13.95 0.63
CA ASN A 183 -2.37 -13.21 -0.60
C ASN A 183 -3.00 -11.85 -0.27
N TYR A 184 -2.71 -10.83 -1.09
CA TYR A 184 -3.29 -9.50 -0.92
C TYR A 184 -4.39 -9.27 -1.94
N ARG A 185 -5.60 -8.98 -1.47
CA ARG A 185 -6.70 -8.56 -2.34
C ARG A 185 -6.65 -7.04 -2.50
N LYS A 186 -6.43 -6.59 -3.73
CA LYS A 186 -6.41 -5.16 -4.09
C LYS A 186 -7.53 -4.89 -5.09
N ASN A 187 -8.45 -4.01 -4.73
CA ASN A 187 -9.48 -3.54 -5.66
C ASN A 187 -8.91 -2.44 -6.57
N GLU A 188 -9.43 -2.29 -7.78
CA GLU A 188 -8.98 -1.25 -8.72
C GLU A 188 -9.20 0.16 -8.13
N LEU A 189 -10.32 0.36 -7.41
CA LEU A 189 -10.62 1.62 -6.72
C LEU A 189 -9.61 1.90 -5.59
N GLU A 190 -9.27 0.88 -4.79
CA GLU A 190 -8.26 1.01 -3.73
C GLU A 190 -6.89 1.33 -4.34
N GLN A 191 -6.51 0.66 -5.42
CA GLN A 191 -5.26 0.91 -6.10
C GLN A 191 -5.21 2.34 -6.66
N LYS A 192 -6.29 2.82 -7.29
CA LYS A 192 -6.39 4.22 -7.77
C LYS A 192 -6.29 5.21 -6.61
N MET A 193 -6.98 4.96 -5.50
CA MET A 193 -6.95 5.80 -4.30
C MET A 193 -5.56 5.86 -3.68
N LEU A 194 -4.93 4.70 -3.43
CA LEU A 194 -3.58 4.62 -2.87
C LEU A 194 -2.53 5.24 -3.79
N LEU A 195 -2.67 5.06 -5.10
CA LEU A 195 -1.78 5.67 -6.08
C LEU A 195 -1.94 7.19 -6.12
N ASN A 196 -3.15 7.72 -5.92
CA ASN A 196 -3.38 9.16 -5.82
C ASN A 196 -2.77 9.78 -4.56
N LEU A 197 -2.76 9.06 -3.43
CA LEU A 197 -2.10 9.54 -2.21
C LEU A 197 -0.58 9.67 -2.35
N HIS A 198 0.05 8.79 -3.15
CA HIS A 198 1.49 8.85 -3.39
C HIS A 198 1.88 9.82 -4.52
N LYS A 199 0.92 10.37 -5.28
CA LYS A 199 1.23 11.36 -6.31
C LYS A 199 1.70 12.65 -5.63
N LYS A 200 2.88 13.12 -6.02
CA LYS A 200 3.32 14.48 -5.68
C LYS A 200 2.33 15.48 -6.27
N SER A 201 2.11 16.57 -5.55
CA SER A 201 1.30 17.68 -6.07
C SER A 201 1.94 18.21 -7.35
N TRP A 202 1.15 18.32 -8.43
CA TRP A 202 1.61 18.90 -9.70
C TRP A 202 2.07 20.35 -9.53
N ILE A 203 1.56 21.05 -8.52
CA ILE A 203 1.93 22.43 -8.15
C ILE A 203 3.41 22.52 -7.83
N ASN A 204 4.00 21.50 -7.20
CA ASN A 204 5.42 21.48 -6.86
C ASN A 204 6.31 21.53 -8.12
N GLY A 205 5.79 21.13 -9.29
CA GLY A 205 6.51 21.25 -10.56
C GLY A 205 6.41 22.64 -11.22
N LEU A 206 5.51 23.48 -10.73
CA LEU A 206 5.31 24.86 -11.21
C LEU A 206 5.83 25.91 -10.25
N THR A 207 6.11 25.53 -9.00
CA THR A 207 6.79 26.40 -8.05
C THR A 207 8.25 26.53 -8.44
N ILE A 208 8.68 27.76 -8.71
CA ILE A 208 10.08 28.10 -8.94
C ILE A 208 10.71 28.42 -7.58
N GLU A 209 11.87 27.85 -7.29
CA GLU A 209 12.63 28.20 -6.09
C GLU A 209 13.21 29.62 -6.19
N ASN A 210 13.49 30.25 -5.05
CA ASN A 210 14.09 31.59 -5.07
C ASN A 210 15.43 31.57 -5.78
N PHE A 211 15.61 32.43 -6.78
CA PHE A 211 16.83 32.49 -7.59
C PHE A 211 18.11 32.66 -6.78
N ASN A 212 18.07 33.47 -5.71
CA ASN A 212 19.24 33.67 -4.86
C ASN A 212 19.63 32.38 -4.12
N GLN A 213 18.64 31.66 -3.56
CA GLN A 213 18.86 30.40 -2.85
C GLN A 213 19.37 29.31 -3.80
N HIS A 214 18.79 29.22 -5.00
CA HIS A 214 19.23 28.28 -6.02
C HIS A 214 20.66 28.57 -6.52
N ASN A 215 21.00 29.84 -6.70
CA ASN A 215 22.34 30.23 -7.11
C ASN A 215 23.38 29.94 -6.01
N GLU A 216 23.07 30.23 -4.75
CA GLU A 216 23.91 29.85 -3.62
C GLU A 216 24.12 28.33 -3.55
N HIS A 217 23.06 27.55 -3.77
CA HIS A 217 23.12 26.09 -3.82
C HIS A 217 24.02 25.59 -4.95
N ASN A 218 23.87 26.12 -6.17
CA ASN A 218 24.72 25.81 -7.32
C ASN A 218 26.20 26.12 -7.05
N ILE A 219 26.50 27.30 -6.50
CA ILE A 219 27.87 27.69 -6.15
C ILE A 219 28.47 26.73 -5.13
N ASN A 220 27.70 26.31 -4.13
CA ASN A 220 28.16 25.36 -3.11
C ASN A 220 28.46 23.98 -3.70
N ILE A 221 27.59 23.45 -4.57
CA ILE A 221 27.84 22.16 -5.24
C ILE A 221 29.07 22.25 -6.15
N ILE A 222 29.23 23.32 -6.92
CA ILE A 222 30.38 23.50 -7.81
C ILE A 222 31.69 23.57 -7.01
N LYS A 223 31.71 24.28 -5.88
CA LYS A 223 32.88 24.30 -4.98
C LYS A 223 33.23 22.90 -4.48
N GLN A 224 32.22 22.14 -4.01
CA GLN A 224 32.41 20.74 -3.60
C GLN A 224 32.93 19.88 -4.77
N MET A 225 32.42 20.09 -5.98
CA MET A 225 32.84 19.36 -7.18
C MET A 225 34.30 19.62 -7.54
N VAL A 226 34.79 20.86 -7.37
CA VAL A 226 36.20 21.19 -7.57
C VAL A 226 37.09 20.44 -6.57
N ASP A 227 36.70 20.39 -5.30
CA ASP A 227 37.47 19.69 -4.28
C ASP A 227 37.44 18.17 -4.49
N LEU A 228 36.29 17.60 -4.86
CA LEU A 228 36.19 16.19 -5.24
C LEU A 228 37.00 15.86 -6.50
N SER A 229 37.09 16.77 -7.46
CA SER A 229 37.91 16.60 -8.67
C SER A 229 39.40 16.54 -8.34
N LYS A 230 39.88 17.38 -7.42
CA LYS A 230 41.27 17.31 -6.92
C LYS A 230 41.53 15.98 -6.21
N ASN A 231 40.58 15.51 -5.40
CA ASN A 231 40.69 14.23 -4.72
C ASN A 231 40.64 13.05 -5.72
N TYR A 232 39.87 13.17 -6.79
CA TYR A 232 39.83 12.16 -7.86
C TYR A 232 41.15 12.06 -8.61
N ILE A 233 41.78 13.20 -8.92
CA ILE A 233 43.11 13.23 -9.56
C ILE A 233 44.14 12.54 -8.66
N LYS A 234 44.17 12.88 -7.36
CA LYS A 234 45.05 12.21 -6.38
C LYS A 234 44.81 10.71 -6.31
N LEU A 235 43.54 10.29 -6.34
CA LEU A 235 43.18 8.88 -6.31
C LEU A 235 43.68 8.14 -7.56
N LEU A 236 43.61 8.75 -8.75
CA LEU A 236 44.19 8.19 -9.97
C LEU A 236 45.72 8.08 -9.91
N GLU A 237 46.40 9.09 -9.37
CA GLU A 237 47.86 9.05 -9.16
C GLU A 237 48.27 7.94 -8.19
N ASP A 238 47.44 7.61 -7.22
CA ASP A 238 47.69 6.53 -6.26
C ASP A 238 47.28 5.15 -6.82
N GLU A 239 46.28 5.09 -7.70
CA GLU A 239 45.91 3.88 -8.45
C GLU A 239 47.05 3.41 -9.36
N GLU A 240 47.81 4.32 -9.99
CA GLU A 240 48.96 3.96 -10.83
C GLU A 240 50.11 3.29 -10.04
N LYS A 241 50.21 3.55 -8.73
CA LYS A 241 51.31 3.07 -7.88
C LYS A 241 51.02 1.73 -7.22
N MET A 242 49.75 1.32 -7.11
CA MET A 242 49.32 0.23 -6.24
C MET A 242 48.60 -0.90 -7.00
N THR A 243 48.67 -2.11 -6.46
CA THR A 243 47.92 -3.25 -7.03
C THR A 243 46.44 -3.21 -6.64
N GLN A 244 45.56 -3.74 -7.50
CA GLN A 244 44.09 -3.72 -7.30
C GLN A 244 43.61 -4.24 -5.94
N LYS A 245 44.27 -5.27 -5.37
CA LYS A 245 43.91 -5.80 -4.04
C LYS A 245 44.25 -4.85 -2.89
N GLN A 246 45.34 -4.09 -3.03
CA GLN A 246 45.73 -3.09 -2.02
C GLN A 246 44.79 -1.88 -2.09
N LEU A 247 44.41 -1.45 -3.30
CA LEU A 247 43.43 -0.38 -3.51
C LEU A 247 42.07 -0.70 -2.88
N THR A 248 41.58 -1.94 -3.03
CA THR A 248 40.31 -2.33 -2.40
C THR A 248 40.34 -2.29 -0.87
N ILE A 249 41.51 -2.43 -0.24
CA ILE A 249 41.66 -2.36 1.22
C ILE A 249 41.83 -0.90 1.65
N GLU A 250 42.58 -0.11 0.89
CA GLU A 250 42.86 1.29 1.20
C GLU A 250 41.64 2.20 1.01
N ASN A 251 40.76 1.86 0.06
CA ASN A 251 39.54 2.63 -0.20
C ASN A 251 38.44 2.39 0.84
N ILE A 252 38.62 1.42 1.75
CA ILE A 252 37.64 1.16 2.82
C ILE A 252 37.66 2.31 3.82
N GLY A 253 36.55 3.05 3.90
CA GLY A 253 36.38 4.17 4.83
C GLY A 253 36.81 5.53 4.28
N LYS A 254 37.34 5.60 3.05
CA LYS A 254 37.56 6.86 2.32
C LYS A 254 36.34 7.16 1.44
N GLN A 255 36.09 8.44 1.18
CA GLN A 255 35.02 8.87 0.29
C GLN A 255 35.41 8.57 -1.16
N ASP A 256 34.62 7.79 -1.89
CA ASP A 256 34.83 7.56 -3.33
C ASP A 256 34.51 8.84 -4.12
N PRO A 257 35.51 9.56 -4.65
CA PRO A 257 35.30 10.86 -5.27
C PRO A 257 34.55 10.73 -6.60
N LYS A 258 34.76 9.65 -7.35
CA LYS A 258 34.04 9.39 -8.62
C LYS A 258 32.53 9.30 -8.41
N LYS A 259 32.08 8.47 -7.46
CA LYS A 259 30.66 8.26 -7.18
C LYS A 259 29.98 9.55 -6.71
N HIS A 260 30.65 10.31 -5.85
CA HIS A 260 30.12 11.59 -5.36
C HIS A 260 30.13 12.69 -6.44
N LEU A 261 31.08 12.67 -7.38
CA LEU A 261 31.05 13.55 -8.55
C LEU A 261 29.82 13.24 -9.41
N GLU A 262 29.54 11.97 -9.69
CA GLU A 262 28.34 11.54 -10.44
C GLU A 262 27.05 11.97 -9.73
N GLU A 263 26.92 11.71 -8.42
CA GLU A 263 25.75 12.13 -7.62
C GLU A 263 25.56 13.67 -7.61
N ASN A 264 26.64 14.44 -7.51
CA ASN A 264 26.58 15.90 -7.55
C ASN A 264 26.21 16.44 -8.94
N ILE A 265 26.68 15.80 -10.02
CA ILE A 265 26.30 16.15 -11.39
C ILE A 265 24.80 15.89 -11.60
N ASP A 266 24.30 14.73 -11.17
CA ASP A 266 22.90 14.35 -11.35
C ASP A 266 21.96 15.30 -10.60
N THR A 267 22.30 15.63 -9.35
CA THR A 267 21.51 16.59 -8.54
C THR A 267 21.55 17.99 -9.14
N LEU A 268 22.72 18.47 -9.58
CA LEU A 268 22.87 19.80 -10.19
C LEU A 268 22.15 19.89 -11.54
N MET A 269 22.26 18.87 -12.39
CA MET A 269 21.54 18.82 -13.67
C MET A 269 20.04 18.78 -13.47
N THR A 270 19.54 17.89 -12.61
CA THR A 270 18.09 17.76 -12.38
C THR A 270 17.49 19.07 -11.84
N SER A 271 18.14 19.72 -10.87
CA SER A 271 17.67 20.99 -10.33
C SER A 271 17.67 22.11 -11.37
N ASN A 272 18.78 22.29 -12.09
CA ASN A 272 18.90 23.35 -13.10
C ASN A 272 17.98 23.14 -14.30
N ILE A 273 17.80 21.90 -14.76
CA ILE A 273 16.89 21.59 -15.87
C ILE A 273 15.44 21.87 -15.45
N VAL A 274 15.02 21.43 -14.25
CA VAL A 274 13.66 21.69 -13.75
C VAL A 274 13.40 23.19 -13.63
N GLN A 275 14.34 23.95 -13.06
CA GLN A 275 14.19 25.40 -12.90
C GLN A 275 14.21 26.14 -14.24
N SER A 276 15.06 25.72 -15.19
CA SER A 276 15.13 26.32 -16.53
C SER A 276 13.85 26.05 -17.33
N ILE A 277 13.30 24.84 -17.25
CA ILE A 277 12.03 24.49 -17.89
C ILE A 277 10.89 25.28 -17.24
N ALA A 278 10.83 25.35 -15.90
CA ALA A 278 9.79 26.10 -15.19
C ALA A 278 9.81 27.60 -15.57
N LEU A 279 11.01 28.20 -15.66
CA LEU A 279 11.17 29.58 -16.11
C LEU A 279 10.79 29.74 -17.59
N GLY A 280 11.19 28.81 -18.45
CA GLY A 280 10.87 28.83 -19.88
C GLY A 280 9.36 28.74 -20.14
N VAL A 281 8.64 27.91 -19.38
CA VAL A 281 7.17 27.83 -19.42
C VAL A 281 6.54 29.14 -18.95
N LEU A 282 7.04 29.73 -17.86
CA LEU A 282 6.52 30.99 -17.33
C LEU A 282 6.75 32.15 -18.31
N LEU A 283 7.92 32.20 -18.94
CA LEU A 283 8.26 33.19 -19.96
C LEU A 283 7.42 33.02 -21.23
N ALA A 284 7.19 31.77 -21.68
CA ALA A 284 6.33 31.49 -22.83
C ALA A 284 4.88 31.93 -22.58
N CYS A 285 4.35 31.71 -21.37
CA CYS A 285 3.03 32.20 -20.97
C CYS A 285 2.94 33.74 -21.01
N ILE A 286 3.99 34.45 -20.58
CA ILE A 286 4.03 35.92 -20.59
C ILE A 286 4.17 36.46 -22.02
N LEU A 287 5.06 35.88 -22.83
CA LEU A 287 5.36 36.32 -24.20
C LEU A 287 4.22 36.04 -25.18
N ALA A 288 3.42 35.00 -24.95
CA ALA A 288 2.26 34.69 -25.78
C ALA A 288 1.10 35.70 -25.60
N GLY A 289 1.23 36.72 -24.75
CA GLY A 289 0.16 37.70 -24.50
C GLY A 289 -1.08 37.10 -23.83
N GLN A 290 -1.07 35.80 -23.54
CA GLN A 290 -2.13 35.12 -22.82
C GLN A 290 -1.97 35.46 -21.35
N HIS A 291 -2.85 36.32 -20.86
CA HIS A 291 -3.09 36.44 -19.43
C HIS A 291 -3.53 35.07 -18.89
N CYS A 292 -2.58 34.25 -18.45
CA CYS A 292 -2.83 33.03 -17.70
C CYS A 292 -3.31 33.41 -16.29
N THR A 293 -4.54 33.89 -16.18
CA THR A 293 -5.23 33.99 -14.89
C THR A 293 -5.70 32.59 -14.53
N VAL A 294 -4.95 31.89 -13.67
CA VAL A 294 -5.45 30.69 -12.99
C VAL A 294 -6.42 31.16 -11.90
N SER A 295 -7.66 31.44 -12.26
CA SER A 295 -8.72 31.66 -11.27
C SER A 295 -9.17 30.30 -10.76
N ILE A 296 -8.75 29.94 -9.54
CA ILE A 296 -9.29 28.79 -8.82
C ILE A 296 -10.69 29.18 -8.36
N GLN A 297 -11.69 28.94 -9.20
CA GLN A 297 -13.08 29.07 -8.79
C GLN A 297 -13.46 27.74 -8.12
N GLN A 298 -13.46 27.72 -6.78
CA GLN A 298 -14.14 26.66 -6.05
C GLN A 298 -15.59 26.66 -6.55
N ARG A 299 -16.06 25.53 -7.11
CA ARG A 299 -17.49 25.36 -7.35
C ARG A 299 -18.19 25.64 -6.03
N GLN A 300 -19.01 26.68 -5.97
CA GLN A 300 -20.02 26.72 -4.93
C GLN A 300 -20.89 25.46 -5.12
N PRO A 301 -21.21 24.76 -4.02
CA PRO A 301 -21.95 23.50 -4.10
C PRO A 301 -23.21 23.75 -4.93
N ASN A 302 -23.40 22.94 -5.98
CA ASN A 302 -24.62 23.01 -6.79
C ASN A 302 -25.78 22.60 -5.90
N HIS A 303 -26.39 23.59 -5.24
CA HIS A 303 -27.43 23.40 -4.25
C HIS A 303 -28.67 22.73 -4.87
N GLU A 304 -28.83 22.83 -6.19
CA GLU A 304 -29.87 22.16 -6.94
C GLU A 304 -29.59 20.66 -7.17
N LEU A 305 -28.34 20.25 -7.41
CA LEU A 305 -28.02 18.81 -7.58
C LEU A 305 -28.16 18.06 -6.26
N THR A 306 -27.70 18.67 -5.16
CA THR A 306 -27.90 18.13 -3.80
C THR A 306 -29.38 18.08 -3.42
N LYS A 307 -30.18 19.10 -3.77
CA LYS A 307 -31.65 19.06 -3.57
C LYS A 307 -32.31 17.96 -4.40
N ILE A 308 -31.92 17.76 -5.66
CA ILE A 308 -32.48 16.71 -6.52
C ILE A 308 -32.08 15.31 -6.00
N GLN A 309 -30.83 15.11 -5.57
CA GLN A 309 -30.38 13.85 -4.98
C GLN A 309 -31.05 13.57 -3.63
N GLN A 310 -31.14 14.57 -2.76
CA GLN A 310 -31.90 14.47 -1.50
C GLN A 310 -33.39 14.19 -1.76
N GLU A 311 -34.00 14.80 -2.78
CA GLU A 311 -35.40 14.55 -3.13
C GLU A 311 -35.61 13.15 -3.73
N GLN A 312 -34.65 12.66 -4.52
CA GLN A 312 -34.64 11.28 -5.03
C GLN A 312 -34.46 10.26 -3.91
N GLU A 313 -33.59 10.52 -2.93
CA GLU A 313 -33.42 9.70 -1.74
C GLU A 313 -34.66 9.75 -0.84
N ARG A 314 -35.29 10.92 -0.66
CA ARG A 314 -36.58 11.06 0.05
C ARG A 314 -37.68 10.28 -0.66
N LYS A 315 -37.71 10.28 -1.99
CA LYS A 315 -38.64 9.47 -2.81
C LYS A 315 -38.33 7.98 -2.70
N ARG A 316 -37.07 7.57 -2.63
CA ARG A 316 -36.64 6.18 -2.40
C ARG A 316 -36.98 5.69 -1.00
N GLN A 317 -36.72 6.47 0.04
CA GLN A 317 -37.10 6.17 1.43
C GLN A 317 -38.63 6.14 1.62
N LYS A 318 -39.39 7.03 0.95
CA LYS A 318 -40.86 6.97 0.92
C LYS A 318 -41.36 5.72 0.20
N LYS A 319 -40.75 5.32 -0.94
CA LYS A 319 -41.04 4.04 -1.61
C LYS A 319 -40.71 2.85 -0.71
N PHE A 320 -39.58 2.88 -0.02
CA PHE A 320 -39.13 1.81 0.87
C PHE A 320 -40.05 1.69 2.10
N SER A 321 -40.42 2.80 2.75
CA SER A 321 -41.38 2.78 3.87
C SER A 321 -42.81 2.43 3.42
N SER A 322 -43.21 2.78 2.20
CA SER A 322 -44.50 2.32 1.65
C SER A 322 -44.53 0.82 1.35
N LYS A 323 -43.37 0.22 1.04
CA LYS A 323 -43.19 -1.23 0.91
C LYS A 323 -43.19 -1.92 2.28
N LEU A 324 -42.54 -1.33 3.29
CA LEU A 324 -42.50 -1.86 4.67
C LEU A 324 -43.83 -1.72 5.43
N LYS A 325 -44.62 -0.67 5.15
CA LYS A 325 -45.96 -0.48 5.75
C LYS A 325 -47.00 -1.49 5.27
N ARG A 326 -46.70 -2.27 4.22
CA ARG A 326 -47.53 -3.40 3.80
C ARG A 326 -47.25 -4.67 4.60
N THR A 327 -46.23 -4.69 5.46
CA THR A 327 -45.86 -5.90 6.22
C THR A 327 -45.89 -5.76 7.74
N PHE A 328 -45.82 -4.59 8.38
CA PHE A 328 -45.92 -4.50 9.85
C PHE A 328 -46.50 -3.16 10.38
N HIS A 329 -47.13 -3.22 11.56
CA HIS A 329 -47.74 -2.11 12.33
C HIS A 329 -46.70 -1.11 12.91
N PRO A 330 -47.09 0.13 13.26
CA PRO A 330 -46.17 1.26 13.38
C PRO A 330 -45.57 1.45 14.78
N SER A 331 -44.24 1.56 14.85
CA SER A 331 -43.48 2.14 15.97
C SER A 331 -43.19 3.65 15.71
N PRO A 332 -42.92 4.47 16.75
CA PRO A 332 -42.87 5.92 16.60
C PRO A 332 -41.63 6.37 15.81
N LYS A 333 -41.85 7.33 14.90
CA LYS A 333 -40.82 7.91 14.04
C LYS A 333 -39.86 8.75 14.87
N VAL A 334 -38.59 8.34 14.93
CA VAL A 334 -37.48 9.21 15.32
C VAL A 334 -36.82 9.68 14.01
N GLU A 335 -36.97 10.97 13.68
CA GLU A 335 -36.24 11.59 12.58
C GLU A 335 -34.81 11.87 13.04
N GLN A 336 -33.84 11.11 12.51
CA GLN A 336 -32.42 11.44 12.67
C GLN A 336 -32.01 12.48 11.61
N PRO A 337 -31.22 13.50 11.98
CA PRO A 337 -30.70 14.46 11.03
C PRO A 337 -29.73 13.78 10.06
N ILE A 338 -29.91 14.03 8.77
CA ILE A 338 -29.01 13.57 7.71
C ILE A 338 -27.76 14.47 7.78
N GLU A 339 -26.62 13.91 8.17
CA GLU A 339 -25.35 14.62 8.11
C GLU A 339 -24.98 14.95 6.65
N PRO A 340 -24.41 16.14 6.39
CA PRO A 340 -24.01 16.52 5.03
C PRO A 340 -22.90 15.59 4.53
N ILE A 341 -23.12 15.03 3.34
CA ILE A 341 -22.15 14.24 2.58
C ILE A 341 -20.93 15.13 2.30
N GLU A 342 -19.74 14.70 2.71
CA GLU A 342 -18.49 15.42 2.41
C GLU A 342 -18.24 15.46 0.88
N ASP A 343 -18.19 16.67 0.33
CA ASP A 343 -17.99 16.92 -1.09
C ASP A 343 -16.60 16.47 -1.57
N VAL A 344 -16.59 15.56 -2.55
CA VAL A 344 -15.39 15.22 -3.33
C VAL A 344 -14.99 16.45 -4.17
N LYS A 345 -13.92 17.13 -3.76
CA LYS A 345 -13.31 18.26 -4.46
C LYS A 345 -12.87 17.87 -5.87
N THR A 346 -13.73 18.09 -6.85
CA THR A 346 -13.37 18.06 -8.28
C THR A 346 -13.06 19.48 -8.73
N VAL A 347 -11.81 19.70 -9.16
CA VAL A 347 -11.31 21.00 -9.64
C VAL A 347 -11.57 21.09 -11.13
N GLU A 348 -12.30 22.12 -11.56
CA GLU A 348 -12.58 22.41 -12.97
C GLU A 348 -11.60 23.50 -13.44
N PHE A 349 -10.77 23.20 -14.44
CA PHE A 349 -9.80 24.17 -14.98
C PHE A 349 -10.43 24.91 -16.16
N LYS A 350 -10.67 26.22 -16.01
CA LYS A 350 -11.05 27.08 -17.14
C LYS A 350 -9.80 27.76 -17.69
N PHE A 351 -9.39 27.35 -18.89
CA PHE A 351 -8.38 28.07 -19.66
C PHE A 351 -9.10 29.11 -20.53
N LYS A 352 -8.92 30.39 -20.22
CA LYS A 352 -9.32 31.48 -21.12
C LYS A 352 -8.09 31.90 -21.91
N ILE A 353 -8.09 31.59 -23.20
CA ILE A 353 -7.15 32.11 -24.18
C ILE A 353 -7.89 33.21 -24.92
N GLY A 354 -7.38 34.44 -24.88
CA GLY A 354 -8.00 35.56 -25.57
C GLY A 354 -6.96 36.45 -26.23
N ASP A 355 -7.02 36.57 -27.55
CA ASP A 355 -6.34 37.61 -28.33
C ASP A 355 -7.24 38.85 -28.43
N ASN A 356 -6.65 40.04 -28.27
CA ASN A 356 -7.37 41.30 -28.16
C ASN A 356 -8.16 41.75 -29.42
N HIS A 357 -8.18 40.99 -30.52
CA HIS A 357 -9.06 41.29 -31.64
C HIS A 357 -9.53 40.02 -32.38
N LYS A 358 -10.84 39.76 -32.23
CA LYS A 358 -11.74 38.83 -32.96
C LYS A 358 -11.83 37.38 -32.45
N LYS A 359 -13.09 37.05 -32.12
CA LYS A 359 -13.71 35.76 -31.76
C LYS A 359 -13.10 35.02 -30.56
N THR A 360 -13.78 35.15 -29.43
CA THR A 360 -13.75 34.19 -28.33
C THR A 360 -14.13 32.80 -28.83
N GLU A 361 -13.18 31.88 -28.84
CA GLU A 361 -13.46 30.44 -28.90
C GLU A 361 -13.51 29.90 -27.47
N GLU A 362 -14.69 29.47 -27.04
CA GLU A 362 -14.86 28.71 -25.81
C GLU A 362 -14.45 27.26 -26.07
N LEU A 363 -13.20 26.90 -25.76
CA LEU A 363 -12.80 25.49 -25.70
C LEU A 363 -13.24 24.90 -24.35
N THR A 364 -14.48 24.41 -24.32
CA THR A 364 -14.94 23.51 -23.27
C THR A 364 -14.37 22.12 -23.55
N THR A 365 -13.21 21.79 -22.99
CA THR A 365 -12.81 20.38 -22.86
C THR A 365 -13.51 19.80 -21.64
N THR A 366 -14.74 19.32 -21.82
CA THR A 366 -15.24 18.22 -21.01
C THR A 366 -14.41 17.00 -21.37
N TYR A 367 -13.64 16.49 -20.41
CA TYR A 367 -13.03 15.17 -20.56
C TYR A 367 -14.15 14.13 -20.44
N GLU A 368 -14.91 13.92 -21.51
CA GLU A 368 -15.64 12.69 -21.70
C GLU A 368 -14.64 11.61 -22.09
N PRO A 369 -14.60 10.45 -21.41
CA PRO A 369 -13.77 9.35 -21.83
C PRO A 369 -14.32 8.86 -23.17
N ASN A 370 -13.68 9.29 -24.27
CA ASN A 370 -13.92 8.73 -25.59
C ASN A 370 -13.64 7.23 -25.52
N MET A 371 -14.72 6.46 -25.45
CA MET A 371 -14.77 5.02 -25.71
C MET A 371 -14.50 4.77 -27.20
N ASN A 372 -13.29 5.09 -27.65
CA ASN A 372 -12.74 4.50 -28.85
C ASN A 372 -11.70 3.49 -28.41
N LEU A 373 -12.14 2.22 -28.37
CA LEU A 373 -11.26 1.06 -28.36
C LEU A 373 -10.31 1.16 -29.57
N LEU A 374 -9.15 1.77 -29.36
CA LEU A 374 -7.98 1.35 -30.12
C LEU A 374 -7.77 -0.12 -29.76
N SER A 375 -7.98 -1.00 -30.73
CA SER A 375 -7.70 -2.43 -30.60
C SER A 375 -6.24 -2.58 -30.20
N LYS A 376 -5.98 -2.72 -28.90
CA LYS A 376 -4.68 -3.19 -28.42
C LYS A 376 -4.52 -4.57 -29.04
N LYS A 377 -3.65 -4.69 -30.04
CA LYS A 377 -3.17 -5.99 -30.50
C LYS A 377 -2.48 -6.62 -29.30
N TYR A 378 -3.18 -7.50 -28.60
CA TYR A 378 -2.59 -8.36 -27.61
C TYR A 378 -1.65 -9.30 -28.37
N ALA A 379 -0.35 -9.23 -28.06
CA ALA A 379 0.59 -10.24 -28.54
C ALA A 379 0.12 -11.58 -27.98
N THR A 380 -0.09 -12.55 -28.85
CA THR A 380 -0.49 -13.89 -28.43
C THR A 380 0.64 -14.52 -27.61
N GLN A 381 0.31 -15.45 -26.71
CA GLN A 381 1.29 -16.10 -25.83
C GLN A 381 2.49 -16.67 -26.61
N ALA A 382 2.22 -17.19 -27.82
CA ALA A 382 3.23 -17.71 -28.75
C ALA A 382 4.23 -16.66 -29.24
N GLU A 383 3.80 -15.42 -29.53
CA GLU A 383 4.69 -14.33 -29.96
C GLU A 383 5.58 -13.82 -28.81
N LEU A 384 5.07 -13.90 -27.58
CA LEU A 384 5.81 -13.57 -26.35
C LEU A 384 6.89 -14.63 -26.07
N GLU A 385 6.58 -15.90 -26.25
CA GLU A 385 7.53 -17.00 -26.12
C GLU A 385 8.62 -16.96 -27.21
N GLU A 386 8.26 -16.61 -28.45
CA GLU A 386 9.24 -16.47 -29.53
C GLU A 386 10.20 -15.29 -29.29
N ARG A 387 9.70 -14.16 -28.77
CA ARG A 387 10.53 -13.03 -28.36
C ARG A 387 11.47 -13.39 -27.20
N GLN A 388 10.98 -14.15 -26.22
CA GLN A 388 11.82 -14.63 -25.12
C GLN A 388 12.85 -15.66 -25.59
N LYS A 389 12.54 -16.47 -26.60
CA LYS A 389 13.49 -17.41 -27.20
C LYS A 389 14.60 -16.66 -27.95
N LYS A 390 14.25 -15.68 -28.80
CA LYS A 390 15.24 -14.82 -29.48
C LYS A 390 16.15 -14.10 -28.48
N ARG A 391 15.61 -13.56 -27.39
CA ARG A 391 16.40 -12.90 -26.34
C ARG A 391 17.34 -13.86 -25.62
N ARG A 392 16.92 -15.11 -25.39
CA ARG A 392 17.78 -16.17 -24.82
C ARG A 392 18.89 -16.58 -25.78
N ASP A 393 18.61 -16.68 -27.06
CA ASP A 393 19.60 -17.04 -28.09
C ASP A 393 20.62 -15.91 -28.34
N GLU A 394 20.19 -14.64 -28.26
CA GLU A 394 21.09 -13.47 -28.28
C GLU A 394 22.04 -13.45 -27.09
N ILE A 395 21.52 -13.71 -25.88
CA ILE A 395 22.35 -13.82 -24.67
C ILE A 395 23.32 -15.00 -24.82
N ARG A 396 22.86 -16.15 -25.31
CA ARG A 396 23.71 -17.33 -25.49
C ARG A 396 24.83 -17.11 -26.52
N LYS A 397 24.57 -16.36 -27.59
CA LYS A 397 25.61 -15.93 -28.55
C LYS A 397 26.61 -14.95 -27.95
N LYS A 398 26.18 -14.11 -27.00
CA LYS A 398 27.04 -13.12 -26.34
C LYS A 398 27.99 -13.72 -25.29
N TYR A 399 27.68 -14.92 -24.79
CA TYR A 399 28.49 -15.62 -23.78
C TYR A 399 29.26 -16.84 -24.32
N ASN A 400 29.03 -17.22 -25.59
CA ASN A 400 29.76 -18.30 -26.28
C ASN A 400 30.62 -17.80 -27.45
N ALA A 401 30.80 -16.48 -27.58
CA ALA A 401 31.81 -15.83 -28.41
C ALA A 401 32.80 -15.13 -27.46
#